data_AF-A0A4Q1C7X9-F1
#
_entry.id   AF-A0A4Q1C7X9-F1
#
_cell.length_a   1.000
_cell.length_b   1.000
_cell.length_c   1.000
_cell.angle_alpha   90.00
_cell.angle_beta   90.00
_cell.angle_gamma   90.00
#
_symmetry.space_group_name_H-M   'P 1'
#
loop_
_entity.id
_entity.type
_entity.pdbx_description
1 polymer ?
#
loop_
_entity_poly.entity_id
_entity_poly.type
_entity_poly.pdbx_seq_one_letter_code
_entity_poly.pdbx_strand_id
1 'polypeptide(L)' 'MPLSKSPDAFKLRTLFMGSLGTIPESHARTVGKKQLTAWIKAGLLEHRPAEKCYALTPKGEARIG' A
#
# COMPACT_ATOMS: atom_id res chain seq x y z
N MET A 1 -8.48 6.10 -21.43
CA MET A 1 -7.99 6.32 -20.05
C MET A 1 -6.71 5.51 -19.90
N PRO A 2 -5.52 6.10 -19.70
CA PRO A 2 -4.33 5.27 -19.55
C PRO A 2 -4.32 4.68 -18.13
N LEU A 3 -4.66 3.39 -18.02
CA LEU A 3 -4.39 2.59 -16.83
C LEU A 3 -2.88 2.68 -16.55
N SER A 4 -2.50 3.31 -15.44
CA SER A 4 -1.12 3.55 -15.02
C SER A 4 -0.21 2.34 -15.27
N LYS A 5 0.88 2.60 -16.00
CA LYS A 5 1.90 1.67 -16.53
C LYS A 5 2.69 0.84 -15.49
N SER A 6 2.17 0.55 -14.30
CA SER A 6 2.92 -0.24 -13.31
C SER A 6 2.02 -1.17 -12.49
N PRO A 7 2.19 -2.50 -12.57
CA PRO A 7 1.38 -3.48 -11.82
C PRO A 7 1.45 -3.26 -10.29
N ASP A 8 2.53 -2.66 -9.79
CA ASP A 8 2.68 -2.23 -8.40
C ASP A 8 1.61 -1.22 -7.93
N ALA A 9 1.33 -0.19 -8.74
CA ALA A 9 0.36 0.83 -8.36
C ALA A 9 -1.06 0.26 -8.32
N PHE A 10 -1.38 -0.66 -9.24
CA PHE A 10 -2.66 -1.36 -9.24
C PHE A 10 -2.82 -2.27 -8.00
N LYS A 11 -1.77 -3.02 -7.64
CA LYS A 11 -1.77 -3.84 -6.42
C LYS A 11 -1.93 -2.99 -5.16
N LEU A 12 -1.20 -1.87 -5.06
CA LEU A 12 -1.32 -0.94 -3.93
C LEU A 12 -2.74 -0.38 -3.84
N ARG A 13 -3.30 0.07 -4.96
CA ARG A 13 -4.68 0.58 -5.02
C ARG A 13 -5.71 -0.48 -4.63
N THR A 14 -5.54 -1.71 -5.10
CA THR A 14 -6.44 -2.84 -4.78
C THR A 14 -6.38 -3.18 -3.28
N LEU A 15 -5.19 -3.13 -2.68
CA LEU A 15 -4.99 -3.41 -1.27
C LEU A 15 -5.68 -2.40 -0.34
N PHE A 16 -5.74 -1.13 -0.75
CA PHE A 16 -6.43 -0.07 -0.02
C PHE A 16 -7.86 0.18 -0.53
N MET A 17 -8.34 -0.62 -1.48
CA MET A 17 -9.67 -0.45 -2.05
C MET A 17 -10.73 -0.80 -0.99
N GLY A 18 -11.50 0.20 -0.57
CA GLY A 18 -12.48 0.06 0.51
C GLY A 18 -11.89 0.29 1.92
N SER A 19 -10.63 0.72 2.02
CA SER A 19 -10.02 1.11 3.30
C SER A 19 -9.72 2.60 3.35
N LEU A 20 -9.90 3.23 4.51
CA LEU A 20 -9.68 4.67 4.75
C LEU A 20 -8.19 5.02 4.92
N GLY A 21 -7.31 4.43 4.09
CA GLY A 21 -5.88 4.69 4.14
C GLY A 21 -5.11 3.88 5.21
N THR A 22 -5.75 2.97 5.96
CA THR A 22 -5.06 2.03 6.86
C THR A 22 -5.54 0.61 6.62
N ILE A 23 -4.66 -0.38 6.68
CA ILE A 23 -5.00 -1.81 6.54
C ILE A 23 -4.31 -2.63 7.63
N PRO A 24 -4.92 -3.69 8.15
CA PRO A 24 -4.26 -4.56 9.12
C PRO A 24 -3.12 -5.36 8.46
N GLU A 25 -2.10 -5.71 9.25
CA GLU A 25 -0.92 -6.44 8.79
C GLU A 25 -1.29 -7.80 8.16
N SER A 26 -2.32 -8.46 8.68
CA SER A 26 -2.87 -9.71 8.15
C SER A 26 -3.37 -9.55 6.71
N HIS A 27 -4.03 -8.44 6.41
CA HIS A 27 -4.51 -8.12 5.06
C HIS A 27 -3.35 -7.78 4.12
N ALA A 28 -2.38 -7.01 4.60
CA ALA A 28 -1.19 -6.64 3.84
C ALA A 28 -0.32 -7.84 3.43
N ARG A 29 -0.28 -8.91 4.24
CA ARG A 29 0.49 -10.14 3.93
C ARG A 29 0.08 -10.81 2.61
N THR A 30 -1.13 -10.57 2.12
CA THR A 30 -1.63 -11.11 0.84
C THR A 30 -0.78 -10.69 -0.37
N VAL A 31 -0.13 -9.53 -0.32
CA VAL A 31 0.71 -9.01 -1.42
C VAL A 31 2.16 -9.48 -1.35
N GLY A 32 2.54 -10.10 -0.23
CA GLY A 32 3.87 -10.64 0.02
C GLY A 32 4.86 -9.64 0.64
N LYS A 33 5.74 -10.15 1.50
CA LYS A 33 6.69 -9.36 2.30
C LYS A 33 7.63 -8.50 1.45
N LYS A 34 8.13 -9.02 0.33
CA LYS A 34 9.03 -8.28 -0.58
C LYS A 34 8.39 -7.00 -1.13
N GLN A 35 7.12 -7.08 -1.54
CA GLN A 35 6.40 -5.96 -2.14
C GLN A 35 6.07 -4.90 -1.08
N LEU A 36 5.64 -5.32 0.11
CA LEU A 36 5.45 -4.42 1.26
C LEU A 36 6.73 -3.67 1.62
N THR A 37 7.87 -4.37 1.73
CA THR A 37 9.15 -3.73 2.03
C THR A 37 9.56 -2.73 0.96
N ALA A 38 9.31 -3.02 -0.33
CA ALA A 38 9.58 -2.09 -1.41
C ALA A 38 8.72 -0.82 -1.31
N TRP A 39 7.42 -0.96 -0.98
CA TRP A 39 6.52 0.18 -0.81
C TRP A 39 6.85 1.03 0.42
N ILE A 40 7.25 0.42 1.53
CA ILE A 40 7.75 1.13 2.71
C ILE A 40 9.03 1.89 2.36
N LYS A 41 9.98 1.24 1.69
CA LYS A 41 11.24 1.87 1.26
C LYS A 41 11.02 3.01 0.26
N ALA A 42 10.01 2.90 -0.60
CA ALA A 42 9.61 3.95 -1.52
C ALA A 42 8.87 5.12 -0.84
N GLY A 43 8.51 4.97 0.43
CA GLY A 43 7.73 5.94 1.22
C GLY A 43 6.25 5.98 0.83
N LEU A 44 5.71 4.91 0.23
CA LEU A 44 4.30 4.77 -0.14
C LEU A 44 3.45 4.25 1.03
N LEU A 45 4.08 3.48 1.93
CA LEU A 45 3.45 2.90 3.11
C LEU A 45 4.27 3.20 4.36
N GLU A 46 3.57 3.31 5.47
CA GLU A 46 4.14 3.39 6.81
C GLU A 46 3.72 2.14 7.58
N HIS A 47 4.70 1.40 8.12
CA HIS A 47 4.41 0.26 8.99
C HIS A 47 4.26 0.76 10.43
N ARG A 48 3.10 0.47 11.03
CA ARG A 48 2.83 0.78 12.44
C ARG A 48 2.81 -0.51 13.25
N PRO A 49 3.95 -0.94 13.79
CA PRO A 49 4.04 -2.20 14.53
C PRO A 49 3.21 -2.19 15.82
N ALA A 50 3.04 -1.02 16.46
CA ALA A 50 2.21 -0.86 17.65
C ALA A 50 0.73 -1.19 17.39
N GLU A 51 0.22 -0.81 16.22
CA GLU A 51 -1.17 -1.01 15.81
C GLU A 51 -1.37 -2.25 14.92
N LYS A 52 -0.28 -2.96 14.60
CA LYS A 52 -0.26 -4.10 13.65
C LYS A 52 -0.96 -3.75 12.33
N CYS A 53 -0.66 -2.58 11.80
CA CYS A 53 -1.27 -2.07 10.58
C CYS A 53 -0.26 -1.37 9.66
N TYR A 54 -0.64 -1.20 8.40
CA TYR A 54 0.05 -0.36 7.44
C TYR A 54 -0.83 0.83 7.11
N ALA A 55 -0.26 2.02 7.17
CA ALA A 55 -0.91 3.25 6.75
C ALA A 55 -0.39 3.65 5.36
N LEU A 56 -1.30 4.11 4.51
CA LEU A 56 -1.00 4.74 3.24
C LEU A 56 -0.48 6.15 3.52
N THR A 57 0.66 6.48 2.93
CA THR A 57 1.20 7.85 3.05
C THR A 57 0.58 8.75 1.98
N PRO A 58 0.64 10.09 2.11
CA PRO A 58 0.20 11.01 1.06
C PRO A 58 0.89 10.75 -0.29
N LYS A 59 2.13 10.26 -0.25
CA LYS A 59 2.88 9.85 -1.45
C LYS A 59 2.33 8.56 -2.07
N GLY A 60 1.88 7.63 -1.24
CA GLY A 60 1.14 6.43 -1.65
C GLY A 60 -0.19 6.78 -2.29
N GLU A 61 -0.95 7.70 -1.69
CA GLU A 61 -2.20 8.21 -2.24
C GLU A 61 -2.01 8.86 -3.62
N ALA A 62 -1.04 9.77 -3.75
CA ALA A 62 -0.72 10.42 -5.03
C ALA A 62 -0.25 9.44 -6.13
N ARG A 63 0.17 8.22 -5.75
CA ARG A 63 0.57 7.15 -6.69
C ARG A 63 -0.63 6.36 -7.21
N ILE A 64 -1.72 6.28 -6.43
CA ILE A 64 -2.91 5.47 -6.74
C ILE A 64 -4.14 6.28 -7.17
N GLY A 65 -4.19 7.58 -6.81
CA GLY A 65 -5.15 8.58 -7.29
C GLY A 65 -4.90 8.95 -8.75
#